data_AF-A0A2D5ZT88-F1
#
_entry.id   AF-A0A2D5ZT88-F1
#
_cell.length_a   1.000
_cell.length_b   1.000
_cell.length_c   1.000
_cell.angle_alpha   90.00
_cell.angle_beta   90.00
_cell.angle_gamma   90.00
#
_symmetry.space_group_name_H-M   'P 1'
#
loop_
_entity.id
_entity.type
_entity.pdbx_description
1 polymer ?
#
loop_
_entity_poly.entity_id
_entity_poly.type
_entity_poly.pdbx_seq_one_letter_code
_entity_poly.pdbx_strand_id
1 'polypeptide(L)'
;MTSYSCANPYPVLINCTIVNNFAGGGGGGFALFHDCSPSFQNCIITANSANLGGGVSCWSSSTDFRNCTIAGNSAEDGGGISCWSDWMSTPAEPVLTNGVLWGNTPGAVYYDPDDPG
;
A
#
# COMPACT_ATOMS: atom_id res chain seq x y z
N MET A 1 12.00 19.12 11.89
CA MET A 1 12.04 18.52 10.55
C MET A 1 13.23 17.56 10.50
N THR A 2 13.15 16.47 11.27
CA THR A 2 14.12 15.38 11.22
C THR A 2 13.55 14.37 10.23
N SER A 3 14.05 14.38 9.01
CA SER A 3 13.77 13.34 8.02
C SER A 3 14.28 12.02 8.60
N TYR A 4 13.38 11.17 9.08
CA TYR A 4 13.70 9.78 9.37
C TYR A 4 13.77 9.06 8.02
N SER A 5 14.82 9.33 7.23
CA SER A 5 15.08 8.51 6.05
C SER A 5 15.46 7.12 6.55
N CYS A 6 14.51 6.20 6.53
CA CYS A 6 14.79 4.78 6.68
C CYS A 6 15.89 4.41 5.68
N ALA A 7 16.97 3.81 6.17
CA ALA A 7 18.19 3.60 5.39
C ALA A 7 17.95 2.73 4.13
N ASN A 8 18.46 3.21 2.99
CA ASN A 8 18.51 2.52 1.70
C ASN A 8 19.43 1.28 1.78
N PRO A 9 19.11 0.11 1.19
CA PRO A 9 18.10 -0.13 0.17
C PRO A 9 16.74 -0.58 0.73
N TYR A 10 15.67 0.07 0.28
CA TYR A 10 14.31 -0.43 0.47
C TYR A 10 14.16 -1.81 -0.19
N PRO A 11 13.35 -2.72 0.38
CA PRO A 11 13.16 -4.03 -0.21
C PRO A 11 12.53 -3.93 -1.61
N VAL A 12 13.03 -4.74 -2.53
CA VAL A 12 12.48 -4.92 -3.87
C VAL A 12 11.85 -6.30 -3.95
N LEU A 13 10.56 -6.34 -4.25
CA LEU A 13 9.82 -7.58 -4.45
C LEU A 13 9.65 -7.81 -5.96
N ILE A 14 10.09 -8.98 -6.43
CA ILE A 14 10.06 -9.35 -7.84
C ILE A 14 9.40 -10.72 -7.97
N ASN A 15 8.37 -10.81 -8.81
CA ASN A 15 7.64 -12.06 -9.09
C ASN A 15 7.08 -12.72 -7.82
N CYS A 16 6.58 -11.92 -6.87
CA CYS A 16 6.01 -12.42 -5.63
C CYS A 16 4.49 -12.51 -5.69
N THR A 17 3.92 -13.51 -5.02
CA THR A 17 2.48 -13.62 -4.78
C THR A 17 2.20 -13.46 -3.29
N ILE A 18 1.46 -12.42 -2.94
CA ILE A 18 1.00 -12.13 -1.58
C ILE A 18 -0.51 -12.37 -1.54
N VAL A 19 -0.92 -13.44 -0.87
CA VAL A 19 -2.30 -13.93 -0.93
C VAL A 19 -2.82 -14.50 0.39
N ASN A 20 -4.11 -14.28 0.67
CA ASN A 20 -4.82 -14.82 1.84
C ASN A 20 -4.20 -14.44 3.19
N ASN A 21 -3.64 -13.23 3.28
CA ASN A 21 -3.12 -12.71 4.54
C ASN A 21 -4.17 -11.85 5.25
N PHE A 22 -4.10 -11.79 6.58
CA PHE A 22 -4.99 -11.01 7.42
C PHE A 22 -4.21 -10.18 8.44
N ALA A 23 -4.57 -8.90 8.56
CA ALA A 23 -4.02 -8.01 9.59
C ALA A 23 -5.15 -7.24 10.29
N GLY A 24 -5.16 -7.21 11.63
CA GLY A 24 -6.14 -6.43 12.39
C GLY A 24 -5.88 -4.91 12.40
N GLY A 25 -4.82 -4.45 11.73
CA GLY A 25 -4.40 -3.05 11.66
C GLY A 25 -4.24 -2.60 10.21
N GLY A 26 -3.00 -2.33 9.80
CA GLY A 26 -2.68 -1.93 8.42
C GLY A 26 -2.17 -3.07 7.55
N GLY A 27 -2.54 -3.04 6.27
CA GLY A 27 -1.88 -3.76 5.19
C GLY A 27 -2.07 -5.27 5.25
N GLY A 28 -3.18 -5.79 4.74
CA GLY A 28 -3.45 -7.24 4.77
C GLY A 28 -2.34 -8.02 4.08
N GLY A 29 -1.85 -7.52 2.94
CA GLY A 29 -0.65 -8.02 2.28
C GLY A 29 0.65 -7.29 2.69
N PHE A 30 0.64 -5.96 2.70
CA PHE A 30 1.81 -5.14 3.03
C PHE A 30 1.44 -3.86 3.78
N ALA A 31 2.22 -3.53 4.81
CA ALA A 31 2.07 -2.29 5.57
C ALA A 31 3.36 -1.48 5.50
N LEU A 32 3.26 -0.23 5.05
CA LEU A 32 4.37 0.70 4.87
C LEU A 32 4.19 1.86 5.83
N PHE A 33 5.21 2.14 6.62
CA PHE A 33 5.21 3.19 7.63
C PHE A 33 6.50 3.99 7.56
N HIS A 34 6.42 5.28 7.88
CA HIS A 34 7.57 6.17 8.14
C HIS A 34 8.56 6.27 6.96
N ASP A 35 8.13 6.90 5.87
CA ASP A 35 8.95 7.19 4.69
C ASP A 35 9.59 5.91 4.08
N CYS A 36 8.80 4.83 4.00
CA CYS A 36 9.23 3.56 3.42
C CYS A 36 8.83 3.47 1.95
N SER A 37 9.80 3.28 1.07
CA SER A 37 9.58 3.25 -0.38
C SER A 37 10.05 1.96 -1.05
N PRO A 38 9.44 0.80 -0.71
CA PRO A 38 9.73 -0.43 -1.45
C PRO A 38 9.23 -0.33 -2.89
N SER A 39 9.76 -1.21 -3.72
CA SER A 39 9.28 -1.37 -5.10
C SER A 39 8.81 -2.79 -5.36
N PHE A 40 7.72 -2.89 -6.11
CA PHE A 40 7.10 -4.16 -6.49
C PHE A 40 7.13 -4.28 -8.01
N GLN A 41 7.58 -5.43 -8.50
CA GLN A 41 7.70 -5.72 -9.92
C GLN A 41 7.11 -7.09 -10.23
N ASN A 42 6.12 -7.14 -11.11
CA ASN A 42 5.45 -8.37 -11.52
C ASN A 42 4.84 -9.15 -10.33
N CYS A 43 4.33 -8.43 -9.33
CA CYS A 43 3.75 -9.04 -8.13
C CYS A 43 2.22 -9.17 -8.21
N ILE A 44 1.67 -10.17 -7.53
CA ILE A 44 0.22 -10.37 -7.36
C ILE A 44 -0.11 -10.21 -5.88
N ILE A 45 -0.97 -9.25 -5.54
CA ILE A 45 -1.47 -8.97 -4.20
C ILE A 45 -2.98 -9.21 -4.23
N THR A 46 -3.44 -10.36 -3.72
CA THR A 46 -4.83 -10.78 -3.89
C THR A 46 -5.44 -11.45 -2.68
N ALA A 47 -6.76 -11.31 -2.50
CA ALA A 47 -7.48 -11.98 -1.42
C ALA A 47 -6.91 -11.73 -0.02
N ASN A 48 -6.26 -10.58 0.19
CA ASN A 48 -5.78 -10.16 1.50
C ASN A 48 -6.84 -9.29 2.18
N SER A 49 -6.84 -9.28 3.51
CA SER A 49 -7.82 -8.55 4.32
C SER A 49 -7.19 -7.79 5.48
N ALA A 50 -7.63 -6.56 5.73
CA ALA A 50 -7.20 -5.78 6.90
C ALA A 50 -8.22 -4.74 7.35
N ASN A 51 -7.92 -3.95 8.39
CA ASN A 51 -8.75 -2.78 8.70
C ASN A 51 -8.43 -1.63 7.73
N LEU A 52 -7.14 -1.36 7.50
CA LEU A 52 -6.69 -0.36 6.54
C LEU A 52 -5.90 -1.05 5.43
N GLY A 53 -6.27 -0.85 4.16
CA GLY A 53 -5.46 -1.31 3.05
C GLY A 53 -5.45 -2.84 2.94
N GLY A 54 -6.51 -3.41 2.37
CA GLY A 54 -6.66 -4.88 2.33
C GLY A 54 -5.50 -5.54 1.59
N GLY A 55 -5.06 -4.94 0.48
CA GLY A 55 -3.80 -5.29 -0.17
C GLY A 55 -2.61 -4.60 0.48
N VAL A 56 -2.59 -3.26 0.45
CA VAL A 56 -1.47 -2.45 0.92
C VAL A 56 -1.97 -1.26 1.74
N SER A 57 -1.32 -0.99 2.86
CA SER A 57 -1.49 0.25 3.61
C SER A 57 -0.22 1.08 3.56
N CYS A 58 -0.36 2.35 3.18
CA CYS A 58 0.72 3.32 3.07
C CYS A 58 0.49 4.43 4.10
N TRP A 59 1.41 4.58 5.05
CA TRP A 59 1.42 5.70 5.99
C TRP A 59 2.67 6.54 5.81
N SER A 60 2.49 7.78 5.32
CA SER A 60 3.56 8.73 5.00
C SER A 60 4.66 8.05 4.17
N SER A 61 4.27 7.36 3.10
CA SER A 61 5.13 6.44 2.36
C SER A 61 4.70 6.35 0.90
N SER A 62 5.65 6.49 -0.02
CA SER A 62 5.42 6.37 -1.47
C SER A 62 5.95 5.03 -1.95
N THR A 63 5.17 4.25 -2.69
CA THR A 63 5.56 2.93 -3.22
C THR A 63 5.27 2.80 -4.70
N ASP A 64 6.21 2.17 -5.42
CA ASP A 64 6.11 1.95 -6.86
C ASP A 64 5.69 0.50 -7.16
N PHE A 65 4.53 0.32 -7.77
CA PHE A 65 4.07 -0.95 -8.33
C PHE A 65 4.21 -0.94 -9.85
N ARG A 66 5.00 -1.85 -10.39
CA ARG A 66 5.19 -2.02 -11.84
C ARG A 66 4.75 -3.40 -12.28
N ASN A 67 3.83 -3.46 -13.25
CA ASN A 67 3.27 -4.72 -13.77
C ASN A 67 2.62 -5.59 -12.67
N CYS A 68 2.02 -4.95 -11.68
CA CYS A 68 1.42 -5.63 -10.54
C CYS A 68 -0.09 -5.77 -10.68
N THR A 69 -0.63 -6.81 -10.06
CA THR A 69 -2.08 -7.01 -9.91
C THR A 69 -2.44 -6.90 -8.44
N ILE A 70 -3.27 -5.93 -8.08
CA ILE A 70 -3.84 -5.75 -6.74
C ILE A 70 -5.35 -5.96 -6.85
N ALA A 71 -5.83 -7.15 -6.48
CA ALA A 71 -7.21 -7.53 -6.77
C ALA A 71 -7.89 -8.37 -5.70
N GLY A 72 -9.21 -8.26 -5.56
CA GLY A 72 -9.97 -9.11 -4.63
C GLY A 72 -9.58 -8.94 -3.17
N ASN A 73 -8.97 -7.82 -2.78
CA ASN A 73 -8.59 -7.54 -1.40
C ASN A 73 -9.71 -6.77 -0.67
N SER A 74 -9.80 -6.93 0.64
CA SER A 74 -10.89 -6.36 1.46
C SER A 74 -10.34 -5.56 2.64
N ALA A 75 -10.94 -4.42 2.94
CA ALA A 75 -10.65 -3.71 4.19
C ALA A 75 -11.86 -2.93 4.71
N GLU A 76 -11.73 -2.26 5.86
CA GLU A 76 -12.68 -1.22 6.26
C GLU A 76 -12.44 0.04 5.40
N ASP A 77 -11.17 0.45 5.26
CA ASP A 77 -10.76 1.57 4.39
C ASP A 77 -9.77 1.10 3.32
N GLY A 78 -10.10 1.35 2.05
CA GLY A 78 -9.22 1.06 0.92
C GLY A 78 -8.94 -0.43 0.76
N GLY A 79 -9.89 -1.18 0.21
CA GLY A 79 -9.73 -2.62 -0.01
C GLY A 79 -8.45 -2.99 -0.76
N GLY A 80 -8.08 -2.23 -1.78
CA GLY A 80 -6.82 -2.43 -2.49
C GLY A 80 -5.67 -1.75 -1.76
N ILE A 81 -5.69 -0.42 -1.75
CA ILE A 81 -4.67 0.43 -1.15
C ILE A 81 -5.32 1.45 -0.21
N SER A 82 -4.77 1.67 0.98
CA SER A 82 -5.09 2.82 1.82
C SER A 82 -3.89 3.74 1.97
N CYS A 83 -4.11 5.05 1.88
CA CYS A 83 -3.10 6.09 1.97
C CYS A 83 -3.43 7.01 3.15
N TRP A 84 -2.48 7.15 4.05
CA TRP A 84 -2.59 7.94 5.27
C TRP A 84 -1.34 8.79 5.41
N SER A 85 -1.45 9.99 5.94
CA SER A 85 -0.29 10.74 6.39
C SER A 85 -0.69 11.68 7.53
N ASP A 86 0.32 12.14 8.27
CA ASP A 86 0.11 13.18 9.27
C ASP A 86 0.40 14.54 8.61
N TRP A 87 -0.24 15.61 9.11
CA TRP A 87 -0.17 16.99 8.58
C TRP A 87 1.23 17.59 8.38
N MET A 88 2.28 16.93 8.89
CA MET A 88 3.68 17.35 8.79
C MET A 88 4.58 16.34 8.06
N SER A 89 3.99 15.29 7.49
CA SER A 89 4.68 14.18 6.86
C SER A 89 4.59 14.26 5.34
N THR A 90 5.37 13.42 4.66
CA THR A 90 5.28 13.24 3.21
C THR A 90 3.92 12.61 2.85
N PRO A 91 3.24 13.08 1.80
CA PRO A 91 2.00 12.46 1.35
C PRO A 91 2.19 10.99 0.97
N ALA A 92 1.17 10.16 1.20
CA ALA A 92 1.20 8.77 0.76
C ALA A 92 0.73 8.67 -0.71
N GLU A 93 1.71 8.69 -1.62
CA GLU A 93 1.48 8.64 -3.08
C GLU A 93 1.93 7.29 -3.69
N PRO A 94 1.13 6.21 -3.59
CA PRO A 94 1.44 4.96 -4.28
C PRO A 94 1.16 5.08 -5.78
N VAL A 95 2.12 4.66 -6.61
CA VAL A 95 2.00 4.68 -8.08
C VAL A 95 1.88 3.26 -8.63
N LEU A 96 0.80 3.00 -9.38
CA LEU A 96 0.62 1.75 -10.12
C LEU A 96 0.84 1.99 -11.63
N THR A 97 1.97 1.53 -12.14
CA THR A 97 2.30 1.61 -13.58
C THR A 97 2.11 0.25 -14.23
N ASN A 98 1.37 0.21 -15.35
CA ASN A 98 1.10 -1.00 -16.13
C ASN A 98 0.49 -2.14 -15.30
N GLY A 99 -0.34 -1.80 -14.31
CA GLY A 99 -0.92 -2.75 -13.38
C GLY A 99 -2.43 -2.87 -13.48
N VAL A 100 -2.96 -3.82 -12.72
CA VAL A 100 -4.40 -4.05 -12.55
C VAL A 100 -4.77 -3.76 -11.11
N LEU A 101 -5.77 -2.90 -10.91
CA LEU A 101 -6.38 -2.64 -9.62
C LEU A 101 -7.89 -2.89 -9.74
N TRP A 102 -8.36 -4.03 -9.24
CA TRP A 102 -9.72 -4.49 -9.55
C TRP A 102 -10.39 -5.31 -8.44
N GLY A 103 -11.70 -5.14 -8.26
CA GLY A 103 -12.51 -6.00 -7.40
C GLY A 103 -12.12 -5.96 -5.92
N ASN A 104 -11.57 -4.83 -5.45
CA ASN A 104 -11.26 -4.62 -4.04
C ASN A 104 -12.42 -3.92 -3.31
N THR A 105 -12.66 -4.24 -2.04
CA THR A 105 -13.83 -3.79 -1.26
C THR A 105 -13.39 -3.08 0.04
N PRO A 106 -13.94 -1.91 0.41
CA PRO A 106 -15.03 -1.17 -0.23
C PRO A 106 -14.63 -0.47 -1.55
N GLY A 107 -13.34 -0.34 -1.82
CA GLY A 107 -12.84 0.33 -3.01
C GLY A 107 -11.39 0.00 -3.32
N ALA A 108 -10.94 0.46 -4.48
CA ALA A 108 -9.61 0.23 -5.00
C ALA A 108 -8.52 1.00 -4.24
N VAL A 109 -8.74 2.30 -4.01
CA VAL A 109 -7.84 3.17 -3.26
C VAL A 109 -8.66 4.01 -2.30
N TYR A 110 -8.14 4.23 -1.10
CA TYR A 110 -8.64 5.19 -0.13
C TYR A 110 -7.51 6.18 0.21
N TYR A 111 -7.87 7.46 0.32
CA TYR A 111 -6.99 8.52 0.84
C TYR A 111 -7.65 9.10 2.07
N ASP A 112 -6.92 9.12 3.17
CA ASP A 112 -7.36 9.77 4.41
C ASP A 112 -7.47 11.29 4.19
N PRO A 113 -8.53 11.95 4.69
CA PRO A 113 -8.73 13.39 4.48
C PRO A 113 -7.68 14.28 5.16
N ASP A 114 -6.92 13.78 6.13
CA ASP A 114 -5.81 14.50 6.74
C ASP A 114 -4.50 14.37 5.93
N ASP A 115 -4.49 13.55 4.86
CA ASP A 115 -3.36 13.42 3.94
C ASP A 115 -3.31 14.62 2.96
N PRO A 116 -2.24 15.45 2.96
CA PRO A 116 -2.22 16.70 2.21
C PRO A 116 -2.06 16.54 0.69
N GLY A 117 -1.85 15.32 0.19
CA GLY A 117 -1.86 15.00 -1.24
C GLY A 117 -0.55 15.25 -1.96
#